data_AF-A0A3F2RFC4-F1
#
_entry.id   AF-A0A3F2RFC4-F1
#
_cell.length_a   1.000
_cell.length_b   1.000
_cell.length_c   1.000
_cell.angle_alpha   90.00
_cell.angle_beta   90.00
_cell.angle_gamma   90.00
#
_symmetry.space_group_name_H-M   'P 1'
#
loop_
_entity.id
_entity.type
_entity.pdbx_description
1 polymer ?
#
loop_
_entity_poly.entity_id
_entity_poly.type
_entity_poly.pdbx_seq_one_letter_code
_entity_poly.pdbx_strand_id
1 'polypeptide(L)'
;MLARSTKLAAALRPQTSKLLSRSFAHRVNMVLKEDVTKLGYRGDEVSVKAGYARNYLYPEKLAVYATDVNRQKFKMDQESVDEVQQEKEHELEAIIYHLSNIEVDFKRHTPAKTDVKLTSEVNAQNISDMLEKNYGVIVGVARIDLPTPIKTLGSHTVKVRVDDVIEVEFAAGAVETEDADASEDDKKKGASKKKWTFRYKHIRRLRMTTRSSARTAAKKVSSKTTQKGKAATKTTHHIQWRGKQITLFESRVYELISTIPEGKVSTYGGVAQALQSGPRCVGQALRKNPFAPEVPCHRVVAASLGIGGFQGSTGEDSPYIQKKRTLLAKEGVNFTADHRIDAACVHEFKEAEIE
;
A
#
# COMPACT_ATOMS: atom_id res chain seq x y z
N MET A 1 -76.12 42.80 50.47
CA MET A 1 -76.02 43.89 49.48
C MET A 1 -74.59 44.37 49.44
N LEU A 2 -73.89 44.23 48.32
CA LEU A 2 -72.66 44.96 48.03
C LEU A 2 -72.47 44.99 46.51
N ALA A 3 -72.32 46.20 46.00
CA ALA A 3 -72.46 46.59 44.61
C ALA A 3 -71.34 46.06 43.70
N ARG A 4 -71.70 45.62 42.49
CA ARG A 4 -70.73 45.42 41.40
C ARG A 4 -70.64 46.71 40.59
N SER A 5 -69.54 47.42 40.77
CA SER A 5 -69.16 48.60 40.02
C SER A 5 -68.79 48.23 38.58
N THR A 6 -69.35 48.99 37.66
CA THR A 6 -69.08 49.02 36.22
C THR A 6 -67.74 49.68 35.87
N LYS A 7 -67.24 49.34 34.68
CA LYS A 7 -66.21 50.02 33.84
C LYS A 7 -64.81 49.44 33.94
N LEU A 8 -64.36 48.76 32.87
CA LEU A 8 -63.52 49.40 31.86
C LEU A 8 -63.28 48.43 30.70
N ALA A 9 -63.87 48.74 29.55
CA ALA A 9 -63.40 48.24 28.26
C ALA A 9 -62.12 49.01 27.90
N ALA A 10 -61.00 48.31 27.80
CA ALA A 10 -59.76 48.85 27.23
C ALA A 10 -58.92 47.72 26.62
N ALA A 11 -59.01 47.62 25.29
CA ALA A 11 -57.92 47.33 24.36
C ALA A 11 -56.82 46.35 24.79
N LEU A 12 -56.96 45.08 24.42
CA LEU A 12 -55.82 44.20 24.14
C LEU A 12 -56.10 43.46 22.83
N ARG A 13 -55.71 44.08 21.70
CA ARG A 13 -55.48 43.35 20.46
C ARG A 13 -54.42 42.28 20.77
N PRO A 14 -54.60 41.00 20.41
CA PRO A 14 -53.50 40.06 20.45
C PRO A 14 -52.44 40.59 19.49
N GLN A 15 -51.28 40.97 20.01
CA GLN A 15 -50.09 41.19 19.21
C GLN A 15 -49.82 39.85 18.53
N THR A 16 -50.21 39.72 17.27
CA THR A 16 -49.70 38.65 16.41
C THR A 16 -48.19 38.87 16.38
N SER A 17 -47.47 38.15 17.23
CA SER A 17 -46.03 38.10 17.14
C SER A 17 -45.73 37.68 15.71
N LYS A 18 -45.16 38.60 14.93
CA LYS A 18 -44.54 38.25 13.66
C LYS A 18 -43.51 37.19 14.04
N LEU A 19 -43.84 35.92 13.82
CA LEU A 19 -42.85 34.87 13.78
C LEU A 19 -41.95 35.27 12.62
N LEU A 20 -40.82 35.93 12.96
CA LEU A 20 -39.75 36.14 12.01
C LEU A 20 -39.47 34.78 11.41
N SER A 21 -39.73 34.63 10.11
CA SER A 21 -39.29 33.47 9.36
C SER A 21 -37.78 33.42 9.54
N ARG A 22 -37.31 32.58 10.47
CA ARG A 22 -35.88 32.34 10.65
C ARG A 22 -35.37 31.89 9.29
N SER A 23 -34.51 32.69 8.67
CA SER A 23 -33.85 32.35 7.42
C SER A 23 -33.02 31.08 7.66
N PHE A 24 -33.57 29.92 7.33
CA PHE A 24 -32.98 28.59 7.53
C PHE A 24 -31.90 28.28 6.48
N ALA A 25 -30.96 29.21 6.27
CA ALA A 25 -29.73 28.92 5.54
C ALA A 25 -28.62 28.53 6.54
N HIS A 26 -28.89 27.57 7.43
CA HIS A 26 -27.85 27.04 8.30
C HIS A 26 -26.80 26.35 7.41
N ARG A 27 -25.56 26.85 7.42
CA ARG A 27 -24.42 26.19 6.76
C ARG A 27 -23.65 25.37 7.79
N VAL A 28 -23.08 24.25 7.36
CA VAL A 28 -22.31 23.34 8.20
C VAL A 28 -21.01 23.01 7.48
N ASN A 29 -19.91 22.96 8.23
CA ASN A 29 -18.62 22.54 7.70
C ASN A 29 -18.51 21.02 7.78
N MET A 30 -18.06 20.44 6.68
CA MET A 30 -17.83 19.00 6.55
C MET A 30 -16.48 18.76 5.91
N VAL A 31 -15.82 17.68 6.29
CA VAL A 31 -14.60 17.16 5.66
C VAL A 31 -15.01 16.03 4.71
N LEU A 32 -14.63 16.14 3.44
CA LEU A 32 -14.93 15.14 2.42
C LEU A 32 -14.06 13.88 2.61
N LYS A 33 -14.67 12.71 2.55
CA LYS A 33 -14.00 11.40 2.58
C LYS A 33 -13.68 10.87 1.19
N GLU A 34 -14.47 11.27 0.21
CA GLU A 34 -14.37 10.88 -1.19
C GLU A 34 -14.51 12.13 -2.06
N ASP A 35 -14.06 12.05 -3.30
CA ASP A 35 -14.17 13.14 -4.26
C ASP A 35 -15.63 13.37 -4.63
N VAL A 36 -16.13 14.60 -4.47
CA VAL A 36 -17.53 14.92 -4.80
C VAL A 36 -17.57 16.00 -5.85
N THR A 37 -18.26 15.69 -6.95
CA THR A 37 -18.44 16.61 -8.09
C THR A 37 -18.96 17.98 -7.61
N LYS A 38 -18.29 19.06 -8.05
CA LYS A 38 -18.60 20.47 -7.73
C LYS A 38 -18.38 20.90 -6.27
N LEU A 39 -17.87 20.05 -5.38
CA LEU A 39 -17.58 20.43 -3.98
C LEU A 39 -16.08 20.47 -3.68
N GLY A 40 -15.31 19.47 -4.13
CA GLY A 40 -13.89 19.37 -3.85
C GLY A 40 -13.38 17.94 -3.90
N TYR A 41 -12.13 17.79 -3.50
CA TYR A 41 -11.45 16.49 -3.42
C TYR A 41 -11.53 15.93 -2.00
N ARG A 42 -11.23 14.63 -1.87
CA ARG A 42 -11.10 13.92 -0.61
C ARG A 42 -10.12 14.66 0.30
N GLY A 43 -10.56 14.95 1.54
CA GLY A 43 -9.79 15.65 2.55
C GLY A 43 -10.15 17.14 2.69
N ASP A 44 -10.82 17.73 1.70
CA ASP A 44 -11.18 19.15 1.75
C ASP A 44 -12.25 19.46 2.81
N GLU A 45 -12.07 20.57 3.54
CA GLU A 45 -13.09 21.13 4.43
C GLU A 45 -14.00 22.08 3.63
N VAL A 46 -15.26 21.69 3.44
CA VAL A 46 -16.25 22.43 2.66
C VAL A 46 -17.42 22.90 3.52
N SER A 47 -17.86 24.15 3.30
CA SER A 47 -19.03 24.72 3.98
C SER A 47 -20.28 24.56 3.11
N VAL A 48 -21.17 23.63 3.47
CA VAL A 48 -22.37 23.27 2.71
C VAL A 48 -23.66 23.66 3.43
N LYS A 49 -24.80 23.66 2.73
CA LYS A 49 -26.11 23.84 3.37
C LYS A 49 -26.43 22.64 4.27
N ALA A 50 -27.02 22.87 5.44
CA ALA A 50 -27.33 21.81 6.42
C ALA A 50 -28.23 20.70 5.86
N GLY A 51 -29.18 21.04 4.99
CA GLY A 51 -30.02 20.03 4.32
C GLY A 51 -29.24 19.13 3.39
N TYR A 52 -28.28 19.68 2.64
CA TYR A 52 -27.42 18.93 1.73
C TYR A 52 -26.47 17.99 2.49
N ALA A 53 -25.89 18.48 3.60
CA ALA A 53 -25.12 17.66 4.52
C ALA A 53 -25.93 16.48 5.07
N ARG A 54 -27.14 16.75 5.57
CA ARG A 54 -27.97 15.75 6.27
C ARG A 54 -28.58 14.71 5.34
N ASN A 55 -28.99 15.11 4.14
CA ASN A 55 -29.76 14.23 3.24
C ASN A 55 -28.88 13.51 2.22
N TYR A 56 -27.70 14.03 1.89
CA TYR A 56 -26.84 13.49 0.83
C TYR A 56 -25.46 13.11 1.35
N LEU A 57 -24.67 14.07 1.85
CA LEU A 57 -23.25 13.79 2.16
C LEU A 57 -23.03 12.85 3.35
N TYR A 58 -23.85 12.98 4.39
CA TYR A 58 -23.71 12.17 5.61
C TYR A 58 -24.28 10.73 5.43
N PRO A 59 -25.50 10.53 4.89
CA PRO A 59 -26.04 9.18 4.70
C PRO A 59 -25.25 8.33 3.70
N GLU A 60 -24.79 8.93 2.59
CA GLU A 60 -23.94 8.28 1.59
C GLU A 60 -22.48 8.10 2.08
N LYS A 61 -22.16 8.58 3.29
CA LYS A 61 -20.82 8.51 3.91
C LYS A 61 -19.71 9.24 3.15
N LEU A 62 -20.07 10.13 2.22
CA LEU A 62 -19.16 10.94 1.43
C LEU A 62 -18.44 12.02 2.24
N ALA A 63 -19.03 12.48 3.36
CA ALA A 63 -18.40 13.49 4.21
C ALA A 63 -18.72 13.29 5.70
N VAL A 64 -17.86 13.84 6.56
CA VAL A 64 -18.04 13.84 8.01
C VAL A 64 -18.07 15.27 8.53
N TYR A 65 -18.81 15.53 9.59
CA TYR A 65 -18.80 16.85 10.24
C TYR A 65 -17.40 17.26 10.68
N ALA A 66 -17.04 18.51 10.41
CA ALA A 66 -15.75 19.11 10.74
C ALA A 66 -15.65 19.43 12.25
N THR A 67 -15.57 18.38 13.07
CA THR A 67 -15.19 18.50 14.49
C THR A 67 -13.68 18.52 14.62
N ASP A 68 -13.14 19.10 15.71
CA ASP A 68 -11.69 19.17 15.94
C ASP A 68 -11.01 17.79 15.92
N VAL A 69 -11.68 16.78 16.49
CA VAL A 69 -11.22 15.39 16.49
C VAL A 69 -11.16 14.83 15.07
N ASN A 70 -12.17 15.11 14.24
CA ASN A 70 -12.21 14.62 12.87
C ASN A 70 -11.19 15.35 11.99
N ARG A 71 -11.03 16.66 12.15
CA ARG A 71 -10.00 17.44 11.45
C ARG A 71 -8.60 16.88 11.70
N GLN A 72 -8.28 16.56 12.95
CA GLN A 72 -6.98 15.96 13.27
C GLN A 72 -6.83 14.57 12.64
N LYS A 73 -7.85 13.71 12.70
CA LYS A 73 -7.82 12.38 12.07
C LYS A 73 -7.58 12.47 10.56
N PHE A 74 -8.37 13.27 9.86
CA PHE A 74 -8.23 13.40 8.40
C PHE A 74 -6.93 14.09 7.99
N LYS A 75 -6.41 15.01 8.80
CA LYS A 75 -5.08 15.58 8.57
C LYS A 75 -3.96 14.54 8.68
N MET A 76 -4.00 13.69 9.71
CA MET A 76 -3.02 12.62 9.87
C MET A 76 -3.16 11.55 8.76
N ASP A 77 -4.40 11.23 8.38
CA ASP A 77 -4.65 10.30 7.28
C ASP A 77 -4.14 10.86 5.94
N GLN A 78 -4.34 12.16 5.68
CA GLN A 78 -3.82 12.84 4.49
C GLN A 78 -2.29 12.83 4.46
N GLU A 79 -1.63 13.22 5.57
CA GLU A 79 -0.18 13.17 5.68
C GLU A 79 0.37 11.76 5.42
N SER A 80 -0.29 10.71 5.96
CA SER A 80 0.13 9.32 5.71
C SER A 80 -0.03 8.86 4.25
N VAL A 81 -1.07 9.34 3.55
CA VAL A 81 -1.29 9.00 2.14
C VAL A 81 -0.29 9.74 1.26
N ASP A 82 -0.02 11.02 1.56
CA ASP A 82 0.96 11.83 0.84
C ASP A 82 2.39 11.27 1.01
N GLU A 83 2.75 10.79 2.21
CA GLU A 83 4.02 10.11 2.47
C GLU A 83 4.16 8.84 1.62
N VAL A 84 3.15 7.97 1.60
CA VAL A 84 3.16 6.74 0.76
C VAL A 84 3.24 7.07 -0.73
N GLN A 85 2.60 8.15 -1.17
CA GLN A 85 2.66 8.59 -2.55
C GLN A 85 4.04 9.13 -2.93
N GLN A 86 4.66 9.91 -2.05
CA GLN A 86 6.03 10.43 -2.24
C GLN A 86 7.07 9.30 -2.30
N GLU A 87 6.94 8.27 -1.47
CA GLU A 87 7.83 7.10 -1.51
C GLU A 87 7.79 6.40 -2.87
N LYS A 88 6.59 6.17 -3.41
CA LYS A 88 6.41 5.58 -4.74
C LYS A 88 6.99 6.45 -5.85
N GLU A 89 6.79 7.76 -5.76
CA GLU A 89 7.36 8.72 -6.73
C GLU A 89 8.89 8.68 -6.70
N HIS A 90 9.49 8.61 -5.52
CA HIS A 90 10.95 8.49 -5.38
C HIS A 90 11.49 7.15 -5.91
N GLU A 91 10.78 6.04 -5.70
CA GLU A 91 11.13 4.74 -6.29
C GLU A 91 11.08 4.77 -7.81
N LEU A 92 10.03 5.37 -8.39
CA LEU A 92 9.90 5.55 -9.83
C LEU A 92 11.01 6.44 -10.39
N GLU A 93 11.33 7.56 -9.74
CA GLU A 93 12.44 8.44 -10.12
C GLU A 93 13.79 7.71 -10.11
N ALA A 94 14.03 6.86 -9.10
CA ALA A 94 15.24 6.05 -9.03
C ALA A 94 15.31 5.06 -10.21
N ILE A 95 14.21 4.38 -10.54
CA ILE A 95 14.14 3.47 -11.69
C ILE A 95 14.39 4.21 -13.01
N ILE A 96 13.79 5.39 -13.20
CA ILE A 96 14.01 6.21 -14.40
C ILE A 96 15.49 6.60 -14.51
N TYR A 97 16.11 7.02 -13.40
CA TYR A 97 17.53 7.35 -13.38
C TYR A 97 18.42 6.15 -13.73
N HIS A 98 18.07 4.95 -13.24
CA HIS A 98 18.78 3.73 -13.62
C HIS A 98 18.61 3.41 -15.11
N LEU A 99 17.40 3.53 -15.65
CA LEU A 99 17.12 3.26 -17.06
C LEU A 99 17.76 4.30 -18.00
N SER A 100 17.80 5.58 -17.63
CA SER A 100 18.36 6.63 -18.49
C SER A 100 19.88 6.56 -18.64
N ASN A 101 20.58 5.92 -17.70
CA ASN A 101 22.03 5.79 -17.71
C ASN A 101 22.51 4.48 -18.34
N ILE A 102 21.59 3.59 -18.71
CA ILE A 102 21.93 2.36 -19.42
C ILE A 102 22.21 2.75 -20.89
N GLU A 103 23.20 2.13 -21.50
CA GLU A 103 23.48 2.22 -22.93
C GLU A 103 23.57 0.77 -23.45
N VAL A 104 22.90 0.46 -24.55
CA VAL A 104 22.88 -0.91 -25.11
C VAL A 104 23.54 -0.94 -26.46
N ASP A 105 24.60 -1.74 -26.53
CA ASP A 105 25.46 -1.88 -27.69
C ASP A 105 25.13 -3.18 -28.46
N PHE A 106 24.83 -3.06 -29.75
CA PHE A 106 24.53 -4.21 -30.62
C PHE A 106 25.65 -4.46 -31.63
N LYS A 107 26.37 -5.57 -31.46
CA LYS A 107 27.37 -6.04 -32.45
C LYS A 107 26.66 -6.83 -33.55
N ARG A 108 26.69 -6.35 -34.81
CA ARG A 108 26.09 -7.06 -35.96
C ARG A 108 26.98 -6.96 -37.20
N HIS A 109 27.07 -8.06 -37.94
CA HIS A 109 27.84 -8.13 -39.19
C HIS A 109 27.10 -7.45 -40.33
N THR A 110 27.79 -6.53 -41.02
CA THR A 110 27.30 -5.88 -42.25
C THR A 110 28.04 -6.43 -43.47
N PRO A 111 27.34 -6.77 -44.57
CA PRO A 111 27.95 -7.39 -45.75
C PRO A 111 28.64 -6.42 -46.71
N ALA A 112 28.55 -5.09 -46.53
CA ALA A 112 29.11 -4.10 -47.46
C ALA A 112 29.78 -2.91 -46.77
N LYS A 113 30.88 -2.39 -47.35
CA LYS A 113 31.62 -1.21 -46.87
C LYS A 113 30.93 0.13 -47.15
N THR A 114 29.86 0.16 -47.96
CA THR A 114 29.33 1.43 -48.51
C THR A 114 27.81 1.59 -48.50
N ASP A 115 27.03 0.54 -48.25
CA ASP A 115 25.56 0.65 -48.22
C ASP A 115 24.98 0.07 -46.92
N VAL A 116 24.45 0.98 -46.11
CA VAL A 116 24.32 0.88 -44.65
C VAL A 116 22.97 0.29 -44.26
N LYS A 117 22.69 -0.94 -44.73
CA LYS A 117 21.52 -1.71 -44.29
C LYS A 117 21.99 -2.95 -43.56
N LEU A 118 21.58 -3.05 -42.30
CA LEU A 118 21.80 -4.25 -41.51
C LEU A 118 21.06 -5.44 -42.15
N THR A 119 21.74 -6.59 -42.22
CA THR A 119 21.14 -7.87 -42.62
C THR A 119 20.11 -8.38 -41.63
N SER A 120 20.23 -7.95 -40.37
CA SER A 120 19.32 -8.29 -39.28
C SER A 120 18.77 -7.02 -38.63
N GLU A 121 17.47 -6.99 -38.39
CA GLU A 121 16.74 -5.83 -37.83
C GLU A 121 16.74 -5.88 -36.31
N VAL A 122 16.89 -4.73 -35.63
CA VAL A 122 16.78 -4.66 -34.17
C VAL A 122 15.30 -4.46 -33.82
N ASN A 123 14.70 -5.50 -33.25
CA ASN A 123 13.33 -5.50 -32.75
C ASN A 123 13.30 -5.23 -31.24
N ALA A 124 12.12 -4.87 -30.72
CA ALA A 124 11.89 -4.72 -29.29
C ALA A 124 12.29 -5.96 -28.46
N GLN A 125 12.12 -7.17 -29.01
CA GLN A 125 12.58 -8.41 -28.39
C GLN A 125 14.10 -8.43 -28.16
N ASN A 126 14.88 -8.03 -29.16
CA ASN A 126 16.34 -8.01 -29.06
C ASN A 126 16.83 -7.00 -28.00
N ILE A 127 16.08 -5.91 -27.81
CA ILE A 127 16.34 -4.89 -26.79
C ILE A 127 16.02 -5.43 -25.40
N SER A 128 14.87 -6.08 -25.22
CA SER A 128 14.50 -6.78 -23.98
C SER A 128 15.58 -7.77 -23.56
N ASP A 129 15.97 -8.67 -24.49
CA ASP A 129 16.94 -9.73 -24.19
C ASP A 129 18.33 -9.17 -23.82
N MET A 130 18.74 -8.04 -24.41
CA MET A 130 20.02 -7.40 -24.07
C MET A 130 19.97 -6.66 -22.73
N LEU A 131 18.85 -6.01 -22.39
CA LEU A 131 18.66 -5.38 -21.09
C LEU A 131 18.71 -6.41 -19.95
N GLU A 132 18.13 -7.59 -20.18
CA GLU A 132 18.20 -8.71 -19.25
C GLU A 132 19.63 -9.23 -19.08
N LYS A 133 20.37 -9.42 -20.18
CA LYS A 133 21.73 -9.98 -20.13
C LYS A 133 22.77 -9.04 -19.52
N ASN A 134 22.75 -7.76 -19.88
CA ASN A 134 23.80 -6.82 -19.48
C ASN A 134 23.54 -6.20 -18.10
N TYR A 135 22.27 -5.88 -17.81
CA TYR A 135 21.89 -5.11 -16.62
C TYR A 135 20.96 -5.86 -15.68
N GLY A 136 20.49 -7.07 -16.05
CA GLY A 136 19.56 -7.85 -15.23
C GLY A 136 18.16 -7.24 -15.13
N VAL A 137 17.80 -6.32 -16.03
CA VAL A 137 16.52 -5.60 -16.01
C VAL A 137 15.53 -6.29 -16.93
N ILE A 138 14.45 -6.82 -16.36
CA ILE A 138 13.38 -7.50 -17.10
C ILE A 138 12.37 -6.44 -17.56
N VAL A 139 12.37 -6.14 -18.86
CA VAL A 139 11.42 -5.21 -19.48
C VAL A 139 10.56 -5.95 -20.49
N GLY A 140 9.26 -6.06 -20.25
CA GLY A 140 8.36 -6.70 -21.21
C GLY A 140 8.32 -5.95 -22.55
N VAL A 141 8.28 -6.69 -23.67
CA VAL A 141 8.30 -6.17 -25.05
C VAL A 141 7.24 -5.09 -25.29
N ALA A 142 6.04 -5.23 -24.69
CA ALA A 142 4.93 -4.29 -24.84
C ALA A 142 5.20 -2.90 -24.22
N ARG A 143 6.21 -2.78 -23.35
CA ARG A 143 6.62 -1.51 -22.74
C ARG A 143 7.61 -0.72 -23.58
N ILE A 144 8.18 -1.35 -24.63
CA ILE A 144 9.17 -0.73 -25.50
C ILE A 144 8.45 -0.20 -26.75
N ASP A 145 8.37 1.12 -26.87
CA ASP A 145 7.76 1.78 -28.02
C ASP A 145 8.78 1.91 -29.15
N LEU A 146 8.72 0.95 -30.06
CA LEU A 146 9.50 0.91 -31.28
C LEU A 146 8.59 0.67 -32.49
N PRO A 147 8.03 1.72 -33.13
CA PRO A 147 7.05 1.55 -34.21
C PRO A 147 7.65 0.96 -35.49
N THR A 148 8.96 1.15 -35.72
CA THR A 148 9.69 0.57 -36.86
C THR A 148 10.97 -0.11 -36.38
N PRO A 149 11.24 -1.37 -36.79
CA PRO A 149 12.51 -2.03 -36.53
C PRO A 149 13.70 -1.22 -37.05
N ILE A 150 14.77 -1.16 -36.26
CA ILE A 150 15.96 -0.38 -36.61
C ILE A 150 16.81 -1.19 -37.60
N LYS A 151 17.08 -0.61 -38.77
CA LYS A 151 17.89 -1.22 -39.85
C LYS A 151 19.12 -0.39 -40.22
N THR A 152 19.23 0.83 -39.69
CA THR A 152 20.32 1.77 -39.98
C THR A 152 21.34 1.76 -38.85
N LEU A 153 22.61 1.95 -39.20
CA LEU A 153 23.68 2.19 -38.23
C LEU A 153 23.54 3.62 -37.69
N GLY A 154 23.70 3.78 -36.37
CA GLY A 154 23.61 5.06 -35.69
C GLY A 154 23.06 4.93 -34.27
N SER A 155 23.02 6.03 -33.55
CA SER A 155 22.33 6.13 -32.27
C SER A 155 20.83 6.29 -32.50
N HIS A 156 20.04 5.46 -31.84
CA HIS A 156 18.59 5.49 -31.93
C HIS A 156 18.01 5.67 -30.55
N THR A 157 17.10 6.64 -30.39
CA THR A 157 16.38 6.82 -29.14
C THR A 157 15.11 5.96 -29.11
N VAL A 158 14.99 5.09 -28.11
CA VAL A 158 13.86 4.17 -27.92
C VAL A 158 13.08 4.61 -26.70
N LYS A 159 11.75 4.71 -26.80
CA LYS A 159 10.92 5.06 -25.64
C LYS A 159 10.53 3.82 -24.86
N VAL A 160 10.69 3.85 -23.55
CA VAL A 160 10.27 2.77 -22.64
C VAL A 160 9.25 3.32 -21.65
N ARG A 161 8.11 2.64 -21.55
CA ARG A 161 7.04 2.93 -20.59
C ARG A 161 7.30 2.19 -19.27
N VAL A 162 7.58 2.94 -18.21
CA VAL A 162 7.82 2.38 -16.87
C VAL A 162 6.49 2.24 -16.09
N ASP A 163 5.55 3.15 -16.34
CA ASP A 163 4.18 3.16 -15.80
C ASP A 163 3.24 3.89 -16.79
N ASP A 164 1.92 3.90 -16.56
CA ASP A 164 0.89 4.51 -17.43
C ASP A 164 1.10 6.03 -17.68
N VAL A 165 2.02 6.67 -16.94
CA VAL A 165 2.21 8.14 -16.92
C VAL A 165 3.56 8.60 -17.49
N ILE A 166 4.59 7.75 -17.57
CA ILE A 166 5.98 8.21 -17.81
C ILE A 166 6.63 7.49 -19.00
N GLU A 167 6.87 8.25 -20.06
CA GLU A 167 7.71 7.86 -21.21
C GLU A 167 9.17 8.23 -20.93
N VAL A 168 10.07 7.25 -20.90
CA VAL A 168 11.53 7.50 -20.80
C VAL A 168 12.15 7.32 -22.18
N GLU A 169 12.84 8.34 -22.68
CA GLU A 169 13.65 8.25 -23.91
C GLU A 169 15.01 7.65 -23.58
N PHE A 170 15.34 6.52 -24.21
CA PHE A 170 16.57 5.78 -24.03
C PHE A 170 17.47 5.94 -25.26
N ALA A 171 18.74 6.28 -25.14
CA ALA A 171 19.67 6.26 -26.28
C ALA A 171 20.31 4.88 -26.43
N ALA A 172 19.91 4.11 -27.44
CA ALA A 172 20.61 2.87 -27.82
C ALA A 172 21.69 3.22 -28.86
N GLY A 173 22.96 3.02 -28.52
CA GLY A 173 24.07 3.51 -29.33
C GLY A 173 25.37 2.70 -29.25
N ALA A 174 25.57 1.91 -30.32
CA ALA A 174 26.81 1.74 -31.09
C ALA A 174 28.02 0.98 -30.50
N VAL A 175 28.51 0.05 -31.32
CA VAL A 175 29.77 -0.68 -31.16
C VAL A 175 30.81 -0.06 -32.10
N GLU A 176 31.93 0.38 -31.53
CA GLU A 176 33.18 0.55 -32.26
C GLU A 176 33.81 -0.80 -32.60
N THR A 177 34.32 -0.92 -33.82
CA THR A 177 35.11 -2.04 -34.32
C THR A 177 36.46 -2.09 -33.61
N GLU A 178 36.74 -3.19 -32.89
CA GLU A 178 38.11 -3.62 -32.63
C GLU A 178 38.56 -4.49 -33.80
N ASP A 179 39.30 -3.90 -34.73
CA ASP A 179 40.19 -4.67 -35.60
C ASP A 179 41.56 -4.74 -34.89
N ALA A 180 41.98 -5.96 -34.54
CA ALA A 180 43.34 -6.25 -34.15
C ALA A 180 44.20 -6.42 -35.41
N ASP A 181 45.28 -5.65 -35.53
CA ASP A 181 46.53 -6.09 -36.14
C ASP A 181 47.70 -5.22 -35.65
N ALA A 182 48.79 -5.88 -35.29
CA ALA A 182 49.99 -5.31 -34.67
C ALA A 182 51.09 -4.97 -35.70
N SER A 183 51.77 -3.83 -35.50
CA SER A 183 53.22 -3.67 -35.72
C SER A 183 53.74 -2.36 -35.09
N GLU A 184 54.77 -2.46 -34.23
CA GLU A 184 55.65 -1.38 -33.73
C GLU A 184 56.40 -0.70 -34.91
N ASP A 185 56.76 0.60 -34.91
CA ASP A 185 57.79 1.23 -34.07
C ASP A 185 57.80 2.79 -34.12
N ASP A 186 58.30 3.37 -33.02
CA ASP A 186 59.05 4.63 -32.82
C ASP A 186 58.43 6.07 -32.75
N LYS A 187 58.29 6.53 -31.49
CA LYS A 187 58.80 7.78 -30.84
C LYS A 187 58.81 9.14 -31.59
N LYS A 188 58.05 10.14 -31.07
CA LYS A 188 58.48 11.22 -30.14
C LYS A 188 57.47 12.38 -30.01
N LYS A 189 57.11 12.67 -28.75
CA LYS A 189 56.86 13.98 -28.08
C LYS A 189 56.01 15.07 -28.75
N GLY A 190 54.96 15.49 -28.05
CA GLY A 190 54.41 16.85 -28.16
C GLY A 190 53.09 17.04 -27.40
N ALA A 191 53.13 17.82 -26.32
CA ALA A 191 51.99 18.11 -25.45
C ALA A 191 50.84 18.88 -26.15
N SER A 192 49.60 18.72 -25.68
CA SER A 192 48.82 19.84 -25.11
C SER A 192 47.44 19.40 -24.61
N LYS A 193 47.14 19.82 -23.38
CA LYS A 193 45.83 19.78 -22.72
C LYS A 193 44.74 20.37 -23.62
N LYS A 194 43.55 19.77 -23.64
CA LYS A 194 42.27 20.52 -23.73
C LYS A 194 41.11 19.72 -23.13
N LYS A 195 40.70 20.18 -21.94
CA LYS A 195 39.44 19.91 -21.25
C LYS A 195 38.26 20.05 -22.21
N TRP A 196 37.33 19.11 -22.15
CA TRP A 196 35.94 19.36 -22.52
C TRP A 196 35.04 19.06 -21.32
N THR A 197 34.53 20.12 -20.72
CA THR A 197 33.43 20.10 -19.75
C THR A 197 32.14 20.26 -20.54
N PHE A 198 31.25 19.27 -20.55
CA PHE A 198 29.90 19.46 -21.11
C PHE A 198 28.91 19.81 -20.00
N ARG A 199 28.31 21.00 -20.15
CA ARG A 199 27.31 21.62 -19.27
C ARG A 199 26.02 20.79 -19.31
N TYR A 200 25.61 20.25 -18.18
CA TYR A 200 24.21 19.84 -17.98
C TYR A 200 23.31 21.08 -18.06
N LYS A 201 22.36 21.04 -19.00
CA LYS A 201 21.36 22.09 -19.19
C LYS A 201 20.18 21.76 -18.28
N HIS A 202 20.09 22.46 -17.15
CA HIS A 202 19.00 22.35 -16.19
C HIS A 202 17.62 22.42 -16.85
N ILE A 203 16.77 21.41 -16.60
CA ILE A 203 15.32 21.54 -16.77
C ILE A 203 14.81 22.50 -15.69
N ARG A 204 14.04 23.49 -16.16
CA ARG A 204 13.48 24.60 -15.38
C ARG A 204 12.58 24.08 -14.26
N ARG A 205 12.99 24.35 -13.02
CA ARG A 205 12.17 24.22 -11.81
C ARG A 205 11.26 25.45 -11.73
N LEU A 206 9.94 25.29 -11.88
CA LEU A 206 8.99 26.33 -11.48
C LEU A 206 8.98 26.40 -9.96
N ARG A 207 9.47 27.53 -9.44
CA ARG A 207 9.64 27.80 -8.01
C ARG A 207 8.40 28.56 -7.54
N MET A 208 7.48 27.89 -6.83
CA MET A 208 6.47 28.60 -6.04
C MET A 208 7.07 28.98 -4.68
N THR A 209 6.80 30.22 -4.31
CA THR A 209 7.39 30.96 -3.22
C THR A 209 6.64 30.73 -1.92
N THR A 210 7.35 30.40 -0.83
CA THR A 210 7.01 30.95 0.49
C THR A 210 8.30 31.32 1.23
N ARG A 211 8.51 32.64 1.32
CA ARG A 211 9.48 33.36 2.18
C ARG A 211 9.31 32.88 3.64
N SER A 212 10.34 32.32 4.26
CA SER A 212 11.42 32.99 5.02
C SER A 212 10.98 33.63 6.35
N SER A 213 11.41 33.03 7.46
CA SER A 213 12.09 33.68 8.59
C SER A 213 12.57 32.56 9.52
N ALA A 214 13.87 32.22 9.56
CA ALA A 214 14.89 32.80 10.45
C ALA A 214 14.44 32.70 11.94
N ARG A 215 15.23 32.22 12.91
CA ARG A 215 16.68 32.11 13.04
C ARG A 215 16.96 31.44 14.41
N THR A 216 18.08 30.74 14.51
CA THR A 216 18.92 30.61 15.73
C THR A 216 18.39 29.79 16.92
N ALA A 217 19.09 28.69 17.27
CA ALA A 217 19.86 28.56 18.52
C ALA A 217 20.08 27.08 18.87
N ALA A 218 21.35 26.73 19.02
CA ALA A 218 21.81 25.46 19.55
C ALA A 218 21.39 25.27 21.03
N LYS A 219 20.97 24.06 21.39
CA LYS A 219 21.30 23.49 22.70
C LYS A 219 21.21 21.96 22.70
N LYS A 220 22.37 21.34 22.94
CA LYS A 220 22.50 19.97 23.45
C LYS A 220 21.67 19.84 24.74
N VAL A 221 20.73 18.90 24.75
CA VAL A 221 20.31 18.23 25.99
C VAL A 221 20.24 16.73 25.68
N SER A 222 21.17 16.02 26.30
CA SER A 222 21.12 14.58 26.52
C SER A 222 19.84 14.24 27.26
N SER A 223 18.94 13.47 26.63
CA SER A 223 17.95 12.69 27.36
C SER A 223 17.82 11.33 26.68
N LYS A 224 18.24 10.29 27.40
CA LYS A 224 17.91 8.90 27.12
C LYS A 224 16.39 8.77 27.06
N THR A 225 15.86 8.74 25.85
CA THR A 225 14.47 8.33 25.58
C THR A 225 14.56 7.06 24.76
N THR A 226 14.21 5.94 25.38
CA THR A 226 14.04 4.63 24.77
C THR A 226 13.23 4.77 23.50
N GLN A 227 13.89 4.60 22.35
CA GLN A 227 13.25 4.62 21.04
C GLN A 227 12.35 3.38 20.92
N LYS A 228 11.05 3.56 21.18
CA LYS A 228 10.02 2.71 20.58
C LYS A 228 10.00 3.05 19.10
N GLY A 229 10.67 2.23 18.28
CA GLY A 229 10.52 2.28 16.83
C GLY A 229 9.05 2.18 16.47
N LYS A 230 8.53 3.17 15.74
CA LYS A 230 7.19 3.09 15.15
C LYS A 230 7.25 2.03 14.06
N ALA A 231 6.40 1.01 14.20
CA ALA A 231 6.33 -0.10 13.27
C ALA A 231 5.96 0.40 11.88
N ALA A 232 6.78 0.09 10.88
CA ALA A 232 6.47 0.27 9.47
C ALA A 232 5.08 -0.29 9.17
N THR A 233 4.23 0.48 8.50
CA THR A 233 2.91 0.06 8.04
C THR A 233 3.08 -1.10 7.07
N LYS A 234 2.91 -2.33 7.57
CA LYS A 234 3.02 -3.54 6.77
C LYS A 234 1.95 -3.52 5.66
N THR A 235 2.36 -3.29 4.42
CA THR A 235 1.51 -3.48 3.24
C THR A 235 0.88 -4.88 3.31
N THR A 236 -0.45 -4.94 3.39
CA THR A 236 -1.17 -6.21 3.53
C THR A 236 -1.38 -6.82 2.15
N HIS A 237 -0.51 -7.76 1.77
CA HIS A 237 -0.61 -8.48 0.50
C HIS A 237 -1.76 -9.49 0.54
N HIS A 238 -2.66 -9.39 -0.44
CA HIS A 238 -3.77 -10.32 -0.65
C HIS A 238 -3.45 -11.26 -1.81
N ILE A 239 -3.83 -12.52 -1.67
CA ILE A 239 -3.62 -13.58 -2.65
C ILE A 239 -4.94 -14.32 -2.93
N GLN A 240 -5.02 -14.93 -4.11
CA GLN A 240 -6.06 -15.91 -4.42
C GLN A 240 -5.65 -17.28 -3.90
N TRP A 241 -6.36 -17.79 -2.90
CA TRP A 241 -6.14 -19.13 -2.35
C TRP A 241 -7.46 -19.89 -2.35
N ARG A 242 -7.50 -21.05 -3.03
CA ARG A 242 -8.70 -21.89 -3.19
C ARG A 242 -9.96 -21.11 -3.61
N GLY A 243 -9.80 -20.12 -4.49
CA GLY A 243 -10.90 -19.31 -5.04
C GLY A 243 -11.44 -18.19 -4.14
N LYS A 244 -10.78 -17.85 -3.02
CA LYS A 244 -11.10 -16.67 -2.21
C LYS A 244 -9.89 -15.75 -2.03
N GLN A 245 -10.17 -14.45 -1.89
CA GLN A 245 -9.17 -13.44 -1.53
C GLN A 245 -8.85 -13.54 -0.04
N ILE A 246 -7.61 -13.93 0.31
CA ILE A 246 -7.11 -13.94 1.69
C ILE A 246 -5.73 -13.29 1.77
N THR A 247 -5.29 -12.91 2.96
CA THR A 247 -3.94 -12.36 3.15
C THR A 247 -2.86 -13.44 3.11
N LEU A 248 -1.63 -13.08 2.74
CA LEU A 248 -0.47 -14.00 2.78
C LEU A 248 -0.25 -14.59 4.19
N PHE A 249 -0.54 -13.81 5.23
CA PHE A 249 -0.45 -14.30 6.61
C PHE A 249 -1.54 -15.33 6.91
N GLU A 250 -2.79 -15.09 6.47
CA GLU A 250 -3.89 -16.02 6.65
C GLU A 250 -3.63 -17.36 5.93
N SER A 251 -3.06 -17.35 4.72
CA SER A 251 -2.74 -18.59 3.99
C SER A 251 -1.75 -19.46 4.76
N ARG A 252 -0.67 -18.86 5.28
CA ARG A 252 0.33 -19.56 6.10
C ARG A 252 -0.28 -20.15 7.38
N VAL A 253 -1.18 -19.40 8.03
CA VAL A 253 -1.92 -19.89 9.22
C VAL A 253 -2.77 -21.11 8.86
N TYR A 254 -3.48 -21.07 7.73
CA TYR A 254 -4.36 -22.16 7.31
C TYR A 254 -3.58 -23.41 6.87
N GLU A 255 -2.45 -23.25 6.19
CA GLU A 255 -1.55 -24.33 5.82
C GLU A 255 -0.99 -25.02 7.06
N LEU A 256 -0.44 -24.25 8.00
CA LEU A 256 0.12 -24.81 9.24
C LEU A 256 -0.92 -25.55 10.10
N ILE A 257 -2.14 -25.02 10.21
CA ILE A 257 -3.17 -25.69 11.00
C ILE A 257 -3.67 -26.98 10.32
N SER A 258 -3.56 -27.06 9.00
CA SER A 258 -3.90 -28.26 8.24
C SER A 258 -2.90 -29.40 8.45
N THR A 259 -1.69 -29.13 8.98
CA THR A 259 -0.72 -30.19 9.34
C THR A 259 -1.03 -30.87 10.67
N ILE A 260 -1.85 -30.25 11.53
CA ILE A 260 -2.21 -30.82 12.84
C ILE A 260 -3.06 -32.08 12.61
N PRO A 261 -2.63 -33.27 13.05
CA PRO A 261 -3.37 -34.50 12.83
C PRO A 261 -4.67 -34.54 13.66
N GLU A 262 -5.63 -35.35 13.22
CA GLU A 262 -6.88 -35.56 13.95
C GLU A 262 -6.61 -36.17 15.33
N GLY A 263 -7.40 -35.78 16.33
CA GLY A 263 -7.20 -36.21 17.72
C GLY A 263 -6.10 -35.46 18.46
N LYS A 264 -5.41 -34.52 17.79
CA LYS A 264 -4.47 -33.58 18.43
C LYS A 264 -4.93 -32.13 18.33
N VAL A 265 -4.50 -31.33 19.29
CA VAL A 265 -4.77 -29.89 19.36
C VAL A 265 -3.46 -29.13 19.52
N SER A 266 -3.38 -27.91 18.98
CA SER A 266 -2.26 -27.02 19.26
C SER A 266 -2.75 -25.75 19.93
N THR A 267 -1.88 -25.07 20.66
CA THR A 267 -2.25 -23.81 21.33
C THR A 267 -2.08 -22.63 20.38
N TYR A 268 -2.86 -21.56 20.57
CA TYR A 268 -2.63 -20.30 19.85
C TYR A 268 -1.18 -19.79 20.03
N GLY A 269 -0.56 -20.08 21.17
CA GLY A 269 0.85 -19.79 21.44
C GLY A 269 1.79 -20.59 20.55
N GLY A 270 1.58 -21.91 20.45
CA GLY A 270 2.40 -22.80 19.62
C GLY A 270 2.34 -22.45 18.13
N VAL A 271 1.13 -22.22 17.60
CA VAL A 271 0.94 -21.79 16.20
C VAL A 271 1.60 -20.42 15.96
N ALA A 272 1.47 -19.50 16.91
CA ALA A 272 2.08 -18.17 16.78
C ALA A 272 3.60 -18.21 16.84
N GLN A 273 4.18 -19.07 17.67
CA GLN A 273 5.62 -19.28 17.75
C GLN A 273 6.18 -19.85 16.44
N ALA A 274 5.52 -20.86 15.87
CA ALA A 274 5.91 -21.44 14.58
C ALA A 274 5.89 -20.40 13.44
N LEU A 275 4.89 -19.51 13.42
CA LEU A 275 4.76 -18.45 12.41
C LEU A 275 5.50 -17.16 12.74
N GLN A 276 6.27 -17.12 13.84
CA GLN A 276 6.94 -15.91 14.34
C GLN A 276 5.98 -14.70 14.45
N SER A 277 4.77 -14.94 14.93
CA SER A 277 3.69 -13.95 15.01
C SER A 277 3.08 -13.88 16.41
N GLY A 278 2.05 -13.04 16.59
CA GLY A 278 1.32 -12.90 17.84
C GLY A 278 0.11 -13.84 17.93
N PRO A 279 -0.18 -14.47 19.08
CA PRO A 279 -1.36 -15.33 19.26
C PRO A 279 -2.69 -14.65 18.91
N ARG A 280 -2.79 -13.34 19.14
CA ARG A 280 -3.96 -12.54 18.75
C ARG A 280 -4.12 -12.45 17.24
N CYS A 281 -3.04 -12.32 16.48
CA CYS A 281 -3.07 -12.26 15.02
C CYS A 281 -3.58 -13.59 14.44
N VAL A 282 -3.08 -14.72 14.96
CA VAL A 282 -3.56 -16.07 14.60
C VAL A 282 -5.05 -16.23 14.93
N GLY A 283 -5.48 -15.80 16.12
CA GLY A 283 -6.91 -15.85 16.49
C GLY A 283 -7.80 -15.03 15.55
N GLN A 284 -7.35 -13.87 15.11
CA GLN A 284 -8.08 -13.02 14.15
C GLN A 284 -8.14 -13.65 12.75
N ALA A 285 -7.06 -14.27 12.28
CA ALA A 285 -7.03 -15.01 11.03
C ALA A 285 -8.00 -16.20 11.04
N LEU A 286 -8.04 -16.95 12.15
CA LEU A 286 -8.94 -18.09 12.32
C LEU A 286 -10.40 -17.71 12.45
N ARG A 287 -10.69 -16.57 13.07
CA ARG A 287 -12.07 -16.05 13.17
C ARG A 287 -12.69 -15.77 11.80
N LYS A 288 -11.87 -15.37 10.82
CA LYS A 288 -12.30 -15.06 9.45
C LYS A 288 -12.27 -16.25 8.50
N ASN A 289 -11.84 -17.43 8.96
CA ASN A 289 -11.62 -18.60 8.13
C ASN A 289 -12.89 -18.96 7.31
N PRO A 290 -12.86 -18.74 5.99
CA PRO A 290 -14.02 -18.99 5.13
C PRO A 290 -14.04 -20.44 4.59
N PHE A 291 -13.08 -21.27 5.01
CA PHE A 291 -12.88 -22.67 4.57
C PHE A 291 -13.14 -23.67 5.70
N ALA A 292 -13.79 -23.27 6.79
CA ALA A 292 -14.25 -24.22 7.80
C ALA A 292 -15.37 -25.11 7.20
N PRO A 293 -15.37 -26.44 7.44
CA PRO A 293 -14.52 -27.22 8.34
C PRO A 293 -13.26 -27.83 7.70
N GLU A 294 -13.04 -27.65 6.39
CA GLU A 294 -11.90 -28.22 5.65
C GLU A 294 -10.55 -27.80 6.25
N VAL A 295 -10.43 -26.51 6.60
CA VAL A 295 -9.31 -26.02 7.43
C VAL A 295 -9.72 -26.12 8.91
N PRO A 296 -9.08 -26.99 9.72
CA PRO A 296 -9.56 -27.40 11.04
C PRO A 296 -9.26 -26.37 12.13
N CYS A 297 -9.90 -25.20 12.05
CA CYS A 297 -9.73 -24.12 13.02
C CYS A 297 -10.17 -24.49 14.46
N HIS A 298 -10.93 -25.57 14.65
CA HIS A 298 -11.31 -26.09 15.96
C HIS A 298 -10.16 -26.79 16.69
N ARG A 299 -9.08 -27.21 16.01
CA ARG A 299 -7.90 -27.84 16.62
C ARG A 299 -6.99 -26.86 17.38
N VAL A 300 -7.23 -25.54 17.26
CA VAL A 300 -6.44 -24.52 17.96
C VAL A 300 -7.12 -24.07 19.25
N VAL A 301 -6.43 -24.15 20.38
CA VAL A 301 -7.00 -23.97 21.73
C VAL A 301 -6.21 -22.97 22.58
N ALA A 302 -6.76 -22.61 23.74
CA ALA A 302 -6.10 -21.68 24.65
C ALA A 302 -4.84 -22.30 25.27
N ALA A 303 -3.87 -21.47 25.68
CA ALA A 303 -2.66 -21.94 26.36
C ALA A 303 -2.96 -22.65 27.70
N SER A 304 -4.10 -22.34 28.33
CA SER A 304 -4.58 -23.01 29.54
C SER A 304 -5.20 -24.39 29.28
N LEU A 305 -5.14 -24.90 28.05
CA LEU A 305 -5.81 -26.12 27.58
C LEU A 305 -7.34 -26.10 27.74
N GLY A 306 -7.92 -24.93 27.98
CA GLY A 306 -9.35 -24.70 27.79
C GLY A 306 -9.69 -24.66 26.30
N ILE A 307 -10.96 -24.92 25.98
CA ILE A 307 -11.48 -24.86 24.60
C ILE A 307 -11.15 -23.52 23.91
N GLY A 308 -11.12 -22.42 24.68
CA GLY A 308 -10.84 -21.09 24.17
C GLY A 308 -12.02 -20.53 23.34
N GLY A 309 -11.74 -19.54 22.49
CA GLY A 309 -12.75 -18.95 21.60
C GLY A 309 -13.00 -19.78 20.34
N PHE A 310 -14.20 -19.68 19.77
CA PHE A 310 -14.53 -20.26 18.46
C PHE A 310 -15.51 -19.35 17.72
N GLN A 311 -15.23 -19.07 16.44
CA GLN A 311 -16.05 -18.20 15.58
C GLN A 311 -16.40 -16.84 16.22
N GLY A 312 -15.51 -16.30 17.06
CA GLY A 312 -15.70 -15.01 17.74
C GLY A 312 -16.58 -15.06 18.99
N SER A 313 -17.04 -16.24 19.41
CA SER A 313 -17.73 -16.43 20.69
C SER A 313 -16.77 -16.93 21.77
N THR A 314 -17.03 -16.51 23.01
CA THR A 314 -16.29 -16.89 24.22
C THR A 314 -17.30 -17.30 25.30
N GLY A 315 -16.95 -18.26 26.15
CA GLY A 315 -17.79 -18.75 27.25
C GLY A 315 -18.39 -20.13 26.97
N GLU A 316 -18.54 -20.94 28.03
CA GLU A 316 -18.93 -22.36 27.92
C GLU A 316 -20.38 -22.55 27.44
N ASP A 317 -21.27 -21.60 27.74
CA ASP A 317 -22.69 -21.65 27.39
C ASP A 317 -22.96 -21.35 25.90
N SER A 318 -21.96 -20.88 25.16
CA SER A 318 -22.14 -20.52 23.76
C SER A 318 -22.33 -21.76 22.87
N PRO A 319 -23.30 -21.77 21.94
CA PRO A 319 -23.52 -22.89 21.03
C PRO A 319 -22.30 -23.17 20.13
N TYR A 320 -21.49 -22.15 19.84
CA TYR A 320 -20.28 -22.29 19.03
C TYR A 320 -19.17 -23.04 19.77
N ILE A 321 -19.06 -22.85 21.09
CA ILE A 321 -18.09 -23.56 21.94
C ILE A 321 -18.49 -25.02 22.10
N GLN A 322 -19.79 -25.28 22.31
CA GLN A 322 -20.32 -26.64 22.31
C GLN A 322 -20.06 -27.34 20.97
N LYS A 323 -20.27 -26.66 19.83
CA LYS A 323 -19.94 -27.20 18.50
C LYS A 323 -18.46 -27.55 18.38
N LYS A 324 -17.55 -26.66 18.80
CA LYS A 324 -16.10 -26.94 18.80
C LYS A 324 -15.77 -28.19 19.63
N ARG A 325 -16.37 -28.32 20.82
CA ARG A 325 -16.20 -29.50 21.67
C ARG A 325 -16.67 -30.78 20.99
N THR A 326 -17.84 -30.75 20.36
CA THR A 326 -18.34 -31.93 19.63
C THR A 326 -17.46 -32.33 18.45
N LEU A 327 -16.83 -31.37 17.76
CA LEU A 327 -15.88 -31.65 16.67
C LEU A 327 -14.62 -32.31 17.22
N LEU A 328 -14.03 -31.74 18.27
CA LEU A 328 -12.84 -32.31 18.91
C LEU A 328 -13.10 -33.70 19.52
N ALA A 329 -14.26 -33.91 20.14
CA ALA A 329 -14.66 -35.20 20.66
C ALA A 329 -14.84 -36.25 19.54
N LYS A 330 -15.38 -35.85 18.39
CA LYS A 330 -15.49 -36.73 17.21
C LYS A 330 -14.13 -37.11 16.63
N GLU A 331 -13.15 -36.23 16.74
CA GLU A 331 -11.76 -36.50 16.32
C GLU A 331 -10.96 -37.32 17.35
N GLY A 332 -11.53 -37.62 18.52
CA GLY A 332 -10.89 -38.45 19.54
C GLY A 332 -10.04 -37.66 20.56
N VAL A 333 -10.30 -36.37 20.76
CA VAL A 333 -9.64 -35.57 21.80
C VAL A 333 -10.27 -35.83 23.17
N ASN A 334 -9.44 -36.18 24.15
CA ASN A 334 -9.88 -36.44 25.51
C ASN A 334 -10.00 -35.15 26.34
N PHE A 335 -11.05 -35.10 27.16
CA PHE A 335 -11.30 -33.99 28.09
C PHE A 335 -11.22 -34.48 29.53
N THR A 336 -10.52 -33.71 30.37
CA THR A 336 -10.43 -33.91 31.81
C THR A 336 -11.76 -33.54 32.50
N ALA A 337 -11.94 -33.96 33.76
CA ALA A 337 -13.12 -33.65 34.58
C ALA A 337 -13.44 -32.14 34.67
N ASP A 338 -12.41 -31.29 34.67
CA ASP A 338 -12.53 -29.82 34.70
C ASP A 338 -12.79 -29.19 33.32
N HIS A 339 -13.31 -29.97 32.37
CA HIS A 339 -13.65 -29.51 31.02
C HIS A 339 -12.47 -29.00 30.17
N ARG A 340 -11.24 -29.24 30.62
CA ARG A 340 -9.99 -28.96 29.89
C ARG A 340 -9.59 -30.13 29.00
N ILE A 341 -8.71 -29.86 28.05
CA ILE A 341 -8.16 -30.88 27.15
C ILE A 341 -6.95 -31.52 27.80
N ASP A 342 -6.81 -32.84 27.67
CA ASP A 342 -5.65 -33.56 28.19
C ASP A 342 -4.36 -33.11 27.49
N ALA A 343 -3.30 -32.90 28.28
CA ALA A 343 -2.00 -32.45 27.76
C ALA A 343 -1.38 -33.45 26.77
N ALA A 344 -1.74 -34.74 26.85
CA ALA A 344 -1.29 -35.77 25.91
C ALA A 344 -1.77 -35.54 24.46
N CYS A 345 -2.87 -34.80 24.27
CA CYS A 345 -3.41 -34.48 22.96
C CYS A 345 -2.74 -33.25 22.34
N VAL A 346 -1.77 -32.61 23.01
CA VAL A 346 -1.13 -31.40 22.49
C VAL A 346 -0.12 -31.76 21.39
N HIS A 347 -0.23 -31.09 20.25
CA HIS A 347 0.73 -31.15 19.15
C HIS A 347 1.67 -29.95 19.20
N GLU A 348 2.96 -30.26 19.29
CA GLU A 348 4.06 -29.30 19.19
C GLU A 348 4.64 -29.35 17.78
N PHE A 349 4.79 -28.17 17.17
CA PHE A 349 5.42 -28.03 15.86
C PHE A 349 6.94 -28.16 16.02
N LYS A 350 7.57 -29.03 15.23
CA LYS A 350 9.04 -29.13 15.15
C LYS A 350 9.54 -28.17 14.07
N GLU A 351 10.76 -27.66 14.23
CA GLU A 351 11.37 -26.68 13.29
C GLU A 351 11.37 -27.13 11.81
N ALA A 352 11.34 -28.44 11.55
CA ALA A 352 11.31 -29.02 10.21
C ALA A 352 9.98 -28.87 9.44
N GLU A 353 8.90 -28.43 10.09
CA GLU A 353 7.57 -28.26 9.46
C GLU A 353 7.26 -26.78 9.11
N ILE A 354 8.24 -25.90 9.28
CA ILE A 354 8.09 -24.43 9.18
C ILE A 354 8.66 -23.87 7.85
N GLU A 355 9.35 -24.68 7.05
CA GLU A 355 9.99 -24.27 5.78
C GLU A 355 9.02 -24.07 4.61
#